data_AF-A0A7S2A784-F1
#
_entry.id   AF-A0A7S2A784-F1
#
_cell.length_a   1.000
_cell.length_b   1.000
_cell.length_c   1.000
_cell.angle_alpha   90.00
_cell.angle_beta   90.00
_cell.angle_gamma   90.00
#
_symmetry.space_group_name_H-M   'P 1'
#
loop_
_entity.id
_entity.type
_entity.pdbx_description
1 polymer ?
#
loop_
_entity_poly.entity_id
_entity_poly.type
_entity_poly.pdbx_seq_one_letter_code
_entity_poly.pdbx_strand_id
1 'polypeptide(L)'
;TTVLARMMMQKTKIYKALLGIRGRSSVDIEAVEKIMVNFSKLVTENPWLKELDINPLYVSERKIVALDSRVVLHDPESKFEELPTLAIRPYPAQYVGKWESDDGVSFTFRPIQPEDEP
;
A
#
# COMPACT_ATOMS: atom_id res chain seq x y z
N THR A 1 4.27 -4.18 0.16
CA THR A 1 4.22 -5.44 0.93
C THR A 1 3.19 -5.28 2.06
N THR A 2 2.57 -6.36 2.55
CA THR A 2 1.61 -6.27 3.69
C THR A 2 2.33 -5.95 5.01
N VAL A 3 3.64 -6.20 5.11
CA VAL A 3 4.47 -5.88 6.29
C VAL A 3 4.40 -4.39 6.65
N LEU A 4 4.63 -3.49 5.68
CA LEU A 4 4.55 -2.05 5.92
C LEU A 4 3.14 -1.60 6.32
N ALA A 5 2.10 -2.20 5.73
CA ALA A 5 0.71 -1.94 6.10
C ALA A 5 0.45 -2.35 7.57
N ARG A 6 0.90 -3.54 7.97
CA ARG A 6 0.81 -4.02 9.36
C ARG A 6 1.53 -3.08 10.33
N MET A 7 2.76 -2.66 10.01
CA MET A 7 3.52 -1.72 10.84
C MET A 7 2.82 -0.37 10.98
N MET A 8 2.20 0.14 9.90
CA MET A 8 1.41 1.37 9.94
C MET A 8 0.18 1.20 10.85
N MET A 9 -0.55 0.09 10.71
CA MET A 9 -1.72 -0.22 11.55
C MET A 9 -1.32 -0.28 13.03
N GLN A 10 -0.24 -0.99 13.36
CA GLN A 10 0.25 -1.14 14.74
C GLN A 10 0.54 0.18 15.46
N LYS A 11 0.89 1.24 14.71
CA LYS A 11 1.12 2.58 15.27
C LYS A 11 -0.16 3.33 15.63
N THR A 12 -1.33 2.82 15.25
CA THR A 12 -2.63 3.44 15.54
C THR A 12 -3.22 2.96 16.88
N LYS A 13 -4.01 3.83 17.54
CA LYS A 13 -4.73 3.45 18.76
C LYS A 13 -5.80 2.37 18.52
N ILE A 14 -6.41 2.37 17.33
CA ILE A 14 -7.51 1.45 16.98
C ILE A 14 -7.02 0.01 16.76
N TYR A 15 -5.74 -0.20 16.46
CA TYR A 15 -5.18 -1.54 16.24
C TYR A 15 -5.47 -2.52 17.39
N LYS A 16 -5.36 -2.06 18.64
CA LYS A 16 -5.71 -2.87 19.81
C LYS A 16 -7.17 -3.33 19.81
N ALA A 17 -8.09 -2.48 19.31
CA ALA A 17 -9.50 -2.84 19.17
C ALA A 17 -9.74 -3.80 18.01
N LEU A 18 -8.99 -3.68 16.91
CA LEU A 18 -9.05 -4.61 15.77
C LEU A 18 -8.61 -6.03 16.15
N LEU A 19 -7.66 -6.18 17.08
CA LEU A 19 -7.25 -7.48 17.65
C LEU A 19 -8.31 -8.12 18.57
N GLY A 20 -9.42 -7.43 18.80
CA GLY A 20 -10.47 -7.86 19.73
C GLY A 20 -10.32 -7.20 21.09
N ILE A 21 -11.44 -6.71 21.63
CA ILE A 21 -11.53 -6.16 22.98
C ILE A 21 -12.81 -6.66 23.65
N ARG A 22 -12.68 -7.06 24.93
CA ARG A 22 -13.79 -7.36 25.86
C ARG A 22 -14.96 -8.13 25.21
N GLY A 23 -14.71 -9.39 24.84
CA GLY A 23 -15.74 -10.31 24.33
C GLY A 23 -16.07 -10.18 22.84
N ARG A 24 -15.43 -9.25 22.11
CA ARG A 24 -15.43 -9.24 20.64
C ARG A 24 -14.17 -9.93 20.12
N SER A 25 -14.33 -10.81 19.14
CA SER A 25 -13.19 -11.44 18.49
C SER A 25 -12.44 -10.45 17.60
N SER A 26 -11.20 -10.80 17.28
CA SER A 26 -10.37 -10.05 16.33
C SER A 26 -11.06 -9.98 14.97
N VAL A 27 -10.92 -8.85 14.28
CA VAL A 27 -11.26 -8.80 12.85
C VAL A 27 -10.23 -9.61 12.04
N ASP A 28 -10.53 -9.84 10.77
CA ASP A 28 -9.56 -10.38 9.81
C ASP A 28 -8.48 -9.32 9.49
N ILE A 29 -7.40 -9.32 10.27
CA ILE A 29 -6.29 -8.38 10.16
C ILE A 29 -5.59 -8.50 8.80
N GLU A 30 -5.42 -9.73 8.29
CA GLU A 30 -4.76 -9.96 7.00
C GLU A 30 -5.58 -9.38 5.84
N ALA A 31 -6.90 -9.48 5.92
CA ALA A 31 -7.78 -8.86 4.93
C ALA A 31 -7.70 -7.32 4.99
N VAL A 32 -7.60 -6.71 6.17
CA VAL A 32 -7.39 -5.25 6.30
C VAL A 32 -6.06 -4.82 5.69
N GLU A 33 -4.98 -5.58 5.94
CA GLU A 33 -3.66 -5.32 5.35
C GLU A 33 -3.70 -5.38 3.83
N LYS A 34 -4.37 -6.39 3.26
CA LYS A 34 -4.57 -6.51 1.81
C LYS A 34 -5.35 -5.33 1.25
N ILE A 35 -6.39 -4.86 1.95
CA ILE A 35 -7.14 -3.67 1.54
C ILE A 35 -6.26 -2.43 1.54
N MET A 36 -5.43 -2.21 2.55
CA MET A 36 -4.50 -1.07 2.58
C MET A 36 -3.51 -1.11 1.41
N VAL A 37 -2.97 -2.29 1.09
CA VAL A 37 -2.07 -2.47 -0.06
C VAL A 37 -2.81 -2.20 -1.38
N ASN A 38 -4.02 -2.75 -1.55
CA ASN A 38 -4.81 -2.55 -2.76
C ASN A 38 -5.28 -1.09 -2.91
N PHE A 39 -5.61 -0.43 -1.81
CA PHE A 39 -5.96 0.99 -1.79
C PHE A 39 -4.77 1.85 -2.22
N SER A 40 -3.59 1.57 -1.68
CA SER A 40 -2.35 2.23 -2.10
C SER A 40 -2.10 2.02 -3.60
N LYS A 41 -2.22 0.77 -4.08
CA LYS A 41 -2.08 0.43 -5.50
C LYS A 41 -3.04 1.23 -6.38
N LEU A 42 -4.33 1.27 -6.02
CA LEU A 42 -5.37 2.03 -6.71
C LEU A 42 -4.99 3.51 -6.82
N VAL A 43 -4.55 4.15 -5.74
CA VAL A 43 -4.12 5.55 -5.75
C VAL A 43 -2.88 5.75 -6.63
N THR A 44 -1.89 4.86 -6.51
CA THR A 44 -0.62 5.00 -7.26
C THR A 44 -0.75 4.75 -8.76
N GLU A 45 -1.69 3.91 -9.19
CA GLU A 45 -1.89 3.55 -10.59
C GLU A 45 -2.84 4.51 -11.33
N ASN A 46 -3.48 5.43 -10.62
CA ASN A 46 -4.48 6.34 -11.20
C ASN A 46 -4.13 7.81 -10.91
N PRO A 47 -3.23 8.45 -11.69
CA PRO A 47 -2.79 9.83 -11.46
C PRO A 47 -3.91 10.88 -11.49
N TRP A 48 -5.05 10.57 -12.12
CA TRP A 48 -6.22 11.44 -12.16
C TRP A 48 -6.96 11.53 -10.83
N LEU A 49 -6.72 10.58 -9.93
CA LEU A 49 -7.32 10.57 -8.60
C LEU A 49 -6.61 11.62 -7.73
N LYS A 50 -7.33 12.70 -7.44
CA LYS A 50 -6.86 13.79 -6.58
C LYS A 50 -7.04 13.45 -5.11
N GLU A 51 -8.20 12.90 -4.75
CA GLU A 51 -8.50 12.45 -3.38
C GLU A 51 -9.32 11.16 -3.43
N LEU A 52 -9.07 10.27 -2.47
CA LEU A 52 -9.88 9.09 -2.23
C LEU A 52 -9.98 8.88 -0.73
N ASP A 53 -11.20 8.74 -0.23
CA ASP A 53 -11.49 8.40 1.15
C ASP A 53 -12.55 7.31 1.22
N ILE A 54 -12.40 6.41 2.20
CA ILE A 54 -13.39 5.38 2.52
C ILE A 54 -13.80 5.59 3.96
N ASN A 55 -14.98 6.15 4.16
CA ASN A 55 -15.50 6.44 5.47
C ASN A 55 -17.03 6.38 5.47
N PRO A 56 -17.65 5.34 6.06
CA PRO A 56 -17.04 4.32 6.91
C PRO A 56 -16.57 3.06 6.16
N LEU A 57 -15.42 2.52 6.58
CA LEU A 57 -15.01 1.14 6.28
C LEU A 57 -15.46 0.21 7.40
N TYR A 58 -16.45 -0.63 7.13
CA TYR A 58 -16.92 -1.66 8.07
C TYR A 58 -16.02 -2.90 7.98
N VAL A 59 -15.50 -3.33 9.12
CA VAL A 59 -14.62 -4.51 9.23
C VAL A 59 -15.17 -5.45 10.30
N SER A 60 -15.33 -6.72 9.97
CA SER A 60 -15.67 -7.78 10.93
C SER A 60 -14.81 -9.03 10.72
N GLU A 61 -15.04 -10.06 11.54
CA GLU A 61 -14.41 -11.38 11.41
C GLU A 61 -14.65 -12.06 10.05
N ARG A 62 -15.72 -11.70 9.34
CA ARG A 62 -16.18 -12.44 8.15
C ARG A 62 -16.18 -11.62 6.87
N LYS A 63 -16.27 -10.30 6.98
CA LYS A 63 -16.37 -9.42 5.81
C LYS A 63 -15.83 -8.03 6.08
N ILE A 64 -15.39 -7.41 5.00
CA ILE A 64 -15.00 -6.01 4.98
C ILE A 64 -15.80 -5.32 3.88
N VAL A 65 -16.42 -4.18 4.20
CA VAL A 65 -17.33 -3.47 3.29
C VAL A 65 -17.10 -1.96 3.44
N ALA A 66 -16.81 -1.28 2.33
CA ALA A 66 -16.92 0.17 2.26
C ALA A 66 -18.42 0.53 2.26
N LEU A 67 -18.89 1.16 3.33
CA LEU A 67 -20.28 1.60 3.43
C LEU A 67 -20.51 2.91 2.68
N ASP A 68 -19.47 3.73 2.60
CA ASP A 68 -19.43 4.95 1.80
C ASP A 68 -17.98 5.20 1.34
N SER A 69 -17.84 5.92 0.23
CA SER A 69 -16.55 6.29 -0.33
C SER A 69 -16.69 7.55 -1.18
N ARG A 70 -15.68 8.42 -1.11
CA ARG A 70 -15.61 9.64 -1.91
C ARG A 70 -14.35 9.62 -2.78
N VAL A 71 -14.55 9.85 -4.08
CA VAL A 71 -13.47 10.00 -5.07
C VAL A 71 -13.54 11.43 -5.60
N VAL A 72 -12.40 12.12 -5.62
CA VAL A 72 -12.24 13.41 -6.27
C VAL A 72 -11.20 13.26 -7.37
N LEU A 73 -11.52 13.75 -8.56
CA LEU A 73 -10.60 13.76 -9.69
C LEU A 73 -9.97 15.13 -9.88
N HIS A 74 -8.84 15.17 -10.58
CA HIS A 74 -8.29 16.41 -11.12
C HIS A 74 -9.26 17.02 -12.15
N ASP A 75 -9.07 18.31 -12.44
CA ASP A 75 -9.90 19.03 -13.41
C ASP A 75 -9.80 18.34 -14.79
N PRO A 76 -10.93 18.07 -15.48
CA PRO A 76 -10.92 17.46 -16.81
C PRO A 76 -10.05 18.19 -17.85
N GLU A 77 -9.85 19.51 -17.67
CA GLU A 77 -9.03 20.33 -18.56
C GLU A 77 -7.53 20.27 -18.23
N SER A 78 -7.15 19.64 -17.10
CA SER A 78 -5.73 19.47 -16.73
C SER A 78 -5.03 18.54 -17.72
N LYS A 79 -3.74 18.78 -17.96
CA LYS A 79 -2.93 17.84 -18.75
C LYS A 79 -2.29 16.78 -17.87
N PHE A 80 -2.03 15.61 -18.43
CA PHE A 80 -1.44 14.49 -17.69
C PHE A 80 -0.04 14.84 -17.12
N GLU A 81 0.74 15.63 -17.86
CA GLU A 81 2.09 16.07 -17.48
C GLU A 81 2.09 17.08 -16.32
N GLU A 82 0.96 17.74 -16.09
CA GLU A 82 0.77 18.72 -15.01
C GLU A 82 0.30 18.04 -13.71
N LEU A 83 -0.09 16.77 -13.78
CA LEU A 83 -0.52 16.00 -12.61
C LEU A 83 0.64 15.76 -11.63
N PRO A 84 0.38 15.77 -10.32
CA PRO A 84 1.42 15.56 -9.33
C PRO A 84 2.02 14.16 -9.45
N THR A 85 3.34 14.08 -9.34
CA THR A 85 4.02 12.78 -9.23
C THR A 85 3.96 12.26 -7.79
N LEU A 86 3.99 10.93 -7.63
CA LEU A 86 4.02 10.30 -6.31
C LEU A 86 5.19 10.84 -5.45
N ALA A 87 4.87 11.26 -4.23
CA ALA A 87 5.87 11.71 -3.24
C ALA A 87 6.87 10.60 -2.89
N ILE A 88 6.39 9.34 -2.87
CA ILE A 88 7.22 8.15 -2.76
C ILE A 88 7.29 7.53 -4.14
N ARG A 89 8.49 7.52 -4.74
CA ARG A 89 8.71 6.88 -6.04
C ARG A 89 8.61 5.36 -5.91
N PRO A 90 8.03 4.66 -6.90
CA PRO A 90 8.02 3.22 -6.90
C PRO A 90 9.45 2.68 -6.95
N TYR A 91 9.62 1.43 -6.50
CA TYR A 91 10.90 0.74 -6.57
C TYR A 91 11.43 0.72 -8.01
N PRO A 92 12.66 1.20 -8.28
CA PRO A 92 13.15 1.38 -9.63
C PRO A 92 13.66 0.05 -10.22
N ALA A 93 12.72 -0.83 -10.55
CA ALA A 93 12.97 -2.19 -11.02
C ALA A 93 13.81 -2.23 -12.31
N GLN A 94 13.83 -1.15 -13.10
CA GLN A 94 14.65 -1.03 -14.30
C GLN A 94 16.16 -1.14 -14.04
N TYR A 95 16.62 -0.96 -12.80
CA TYR A 95 18.02 -1.12 -12.41
C TYR A 95 18.36 -2.51 -11.89
N VAL A 96 17.42 -3.46 -11.93
CA VAL A 96 17.68 -4.85 -11.57
C VAL A 96 18.35 -5.55 -12.75
N GLY A 97 19.55 -6.07 -12.54
CA GLY A 97 20.34 -6.73 -13.57
C GLY A 97 21.02 -7.99 -13.07
N LYS A 98 21.18 -8.97 -13.95
CA LYS A 98 22.06 -10.13 -13.69
C LYS A 98 23.44 -9.83 -14.22
N TRP A 99 24.45 -10.29 -13.50
CA TRP A 99 25.84 -10.19 -13.91
C TRP A 99 26.53 -11.52 -13.66
N GLU A 100 27.47 -11.87 -14.52
CA GLU A 100 28.29 -13.07 -14.37
C GLU A 100 29.74 -12.62 -14.28
N SER A 101 30.44 -13.10 -13.26
CA SER A 101 31.87 -12.83 -13.09
C SER A 101 32.71 -13.67 -14.04
N ASP A 102 33.97 -13.29 -14.20
CA ASP A 102 34.93 -13.99 -15.06
C ASP A 102 35.16 -15.46 -14.63
N ASP A 103 34.86 -15.81 -13.37
CA ASP A 103 34.89 -17.17 -12.81
C ASP A 103 33.54 -17.91 -12.85
N GLY A 104 32.53 -17.36 -13.55
CA GLY A 104 31.23 -18.00 -13.80
C GLY A 104 30.22 -17.90 -12.66
N VAL A 105 30.46 -17.04 -11.66
CA VAL A 105 29.52 -16.82 -10.56
C VAL A 105 28.46 -15.80 -10.99
N SER A 106 27.19 -16.19 -10.88
CA SER A 106 26.05 -15.32 -11.20
C SER A 106 25.63 -14.47 -10.00
N PHE A 107 25.55 -13.16 -10.20
CA PHE A 107 25.08 -12.17 -9.25
C PHE A 107 23.81 -11.48 -9.76
N THR A 108 22.99 -10.97 -8.84
CA THR A 108 21.89 -10.06 -9.16
C THR A 108 22.14 -8.74 -8.47
N PHE A 109 22.39 -7.69 -9.27
CA PHE A 109 22.44 -6.33 -8.78
C PHE A 109 21.02 -5.76 -8.76
N ARG A 110 20.63 -5.16 -7.64
CA ARG A 110 19.32 -4.54 -7.47
C ARG A 110 19.41 -3.32 -6.55
N PRO A 111 18.58 -2.28 -6.75
CA PRO A 111 18.45 -1.20 -5.78
C PRO A 111 18.11 -1.70 -4.38
N ILE A 112 18.51 -0.93 -3.36
CA ILE A 112 18.17 -1.19 -1.96
C ILE A 112 16.66 -1.07 -1.74
N GLN A 113 16.11 -2.01 -0.98
CA GLN A 113 14.74 -2.04 -0.50
C GLN A 113 14.71 -1.66 0.98
N PRO A 114 13.61 -1.07 1.50
CA PRO A 114 13.49 -0.76 2.92
C PRO A 114 13.73 -1.96 3.84
N GLU A 115 13.43 -3.17 3.37
CA GLU A 115 13.64 -4.42 4.11
C GLU A 115 15.11 -4.88 4.18
N ASP A 116 16.04 -4.23 3.46
CA ASP A 116 17.48 -4.57 3.48
C ASP A 116 18.23 -3.93 4.66
N GLU A 117 17.61 -2.99 5.37
CA GLU A 117 18.18 -2.33 6.55
C GLU A 117 17.89 -3.18 7.83
N PRO A 118 18.89 -3.44 8.70
CA PRO A 118 18.76 -4.32 9.86
C PRO A 118 17.90 -3.77 11.02
#